data_AF-A0A2A2JYE9-F1
#
_entry.id   AF-A0A2A2JYE9-F1
#
_cell.length_a   1.000
_cell.length_b   1.000
_cell.length_c   1.000
_cell.angle_alpha   90.00
_cell.angle_beta   90.00
_cell.angle_gamma   90.00
#
_symmetry.space_group_name_H-M   'P 1'
#
loop_
_entity.id
_entity.type
_entity.pdbx_description
1 polymer ?
#
loop_
_entity_poly.entity_id
_entity_poly.type
_entity_poly.pdbx_seq_one_letter_code
_entity_poly.pdbx_strand_id
1 'polypeptide(L)' 'MADSAISPPIQPSPQTKRGLVKQVLSGDAIVLQGPPSSNGPPPEVTVYLSGVSAPRLGKRPTESQPGSQDEAALRNCYP' A
#
# COMPACT_ATOMS: atom_id res chain seq x y z
N MET A 1 48.89 18.77 -7.01
CA MET A 1 47.68 19.16 -6.26
C MET A 1 46.55 19.40 -7.26
N ALA A 2 45.63 18.46 -7.42
CA ALA A 2 44.38 18.70 -8.13
C ALA A 2 43.30 17.92 -7.36
N ASP A 3 42.52 18.65 -6.58
CA ASP A 3 41.40 18.14 -5.80
C ASP A 3 40.22 17.98 -6.76
N SER A 4 39.93 16.75 -7.14
CA SER A 4 38.75 16.42 -7.96
C SER A 4 37.52 16.49 -7.06
N ALA A 5 36.83 17.63 -7.07
CA ALA A 5 35.54 17.76 -6.40
C ALA A 5 34.49 16.86 -7.07
N ILE A 6 34.09 15.77 -6.40
CA ILE A 6 32.88 15.02 -6.74
C ILE A 6 31.69 15.89 -6.35
N SER A 7 30.97 16.41 -7.35
CA SER A 7 29.65 17.02 -7.15
C SER A 7 28.69 15.97 -6.58
N PRO A 8 27.92 16.27 -5.52
CA PRO A 8 26.95 15.32 -5.00
C PRO A 8 25.91 14.98 -6.09
N PRO A 9 25.46 13.72 -6.19
CA PRO A 9 24.41 13.36 -7.13
C PRO A 9 23.15 14.17 -6.81
N ILE A 10 22.61 14.85 -7.82
CA ILE A 10 21.35 15.61 -7.72
C ILE A 10 20.24 14.59 -7.48
N GLN A 11 19.87 14.36 -6.22
CA GLN A 11 18.72 13.53 -5.89
C GLN A 11 17.45 14.30 -6.25
N PRO A 12 16.56 13.77 -7.10
CA PRO A 12 15.30 14.43 -7.38
C PRO A 12 14.52 14.59 -6.07
N SER A 13 14.10 15.81 -5.77
CA SER A 13 13.26 16.09 -4.60
C SER A 13 11.99 15.23 -4.66
N PRO A 14 11.57 14.61 -3.56
CA PRO A 14 10.39 13.74 -3.55
C PRO A 14 9.16 14.51 -4.03
N GLN A 15 8.54 14.04 -5.13
CA GLN A 15 7.33 14.65 -5.68
C GLN A 15 6.10 14.06 -4.99
N THR A 16 5.36 14.92 -4.29
CA THR A 16 4.10 14.54 -3.65
C THR A 16 3.00 14.38 -4.70
N LYS A 17 2.38 13.18 -4.75
CA LYS A 17 1.20 12.93 -5.55
C LYS A 17 -0.07 13.13 -4.72
N ARG A 18 -1.19 13.44 -5.37
CA ARG A 18 -2.51 13.61 -4.74
C ARG A 18 -3.55 12.76 -5.47
N GLY A 19 -4.52 12.26 -4.73
CA GLY A 19 -5.63 11.46 -5.25
C GLY A 19 -6.72 11.30 -4.19
N LEU A 20 -7.91 10.86 -4.60
CA LEU A 20 -9.03 10.56 -3.71
C LEU A 20 -8.96 9.09 -3.31
N VAL A 21 -9.26 8.75 -2.05
CA VAL A 21 -9.32 7.33 -1.63
C VAL A 21 -10.60 6.72 -2.18
N LYS A 22 -10.47 5.68 -3.02
CA LYS A 22 -11.60 4.90 -3.54
C LYS A 22 -11.93 3.73 -2.62
N GLN A 23 -10.90 3.00 -2.17
CA GLN A 23 -11.09 1.77 -1.39
C GLN A 23 -9.89 1.50 -0.47
N VAL A 24 -10.14 0.87 0.67
CA VAL A 24 -9.13 0.32 1.57
C VAL A 24 -9.08 -1.21 1.38
N LEU A 25 -7.91 -1.77 1.14
CA LEU A 25 -7.72 -3.21 0.90
C LEU A 25 -7.30 -3.96 2.18
N SER A 26 -6.44 -3.33 3.00
CA SER A 26 -5.97 -3.79 4.30
C SER A 26 -5.45 -2.61 5.11
N GLY A 27 -5.01 -2.83 6.35
CA GLY A 27 -4.51 -1.75 7.23
C GLY A 27 -3.29 -0.99 6.69
N ASP A 28 -2.62 -1.51 5.66
CA ASP A 28 -1.42 -0.94 5.03
C ASP A 28 -1.59 -0.65 3.52
N ALA A 29 -2.75 -0.96 2.92
CA ALA A 29 -2.94 -0.90 1.47
C ALA A 29 -4.24 -0.18 1.08
N ILE A 30 -4.13 0.83 0.22
CA ILE A 30 -5.26 1.64 -0.25
C ILE A 30 -5.23 1.82 -1.77
N VAL A 31 -6.41 2.02 -2.37
CA VAL A 31 -6.56 2.40 -3.78
C VAL A 31 -6.94 3.87 -3.87
N LEU A 32 -6.10 4.65 -4.55
CA LEU A 32 -6.35 6.03 -4.89
C LEU A 32 -6.95 6.12 -6.30
N GLN A 33 -7.83 7.09 -6.49
CA GLN A 33 -8.45 7.44 -7.75
C GLN A 33 -8.02 8.85 -8.15
N GLY A 34 -7.67 9.02 -9.41
CA GLY A 34 -7.42 10.32 -10.00
C GLY A 34 -8.71 11.11 -10.23
N PRO A 35 -8.60 12.35 -10.75
CA PRO A 35 -9.77 13.15 -11.07
C PRO A 35 -10.68 12.45 -12.09
N PRO A 36 -11.99 12.75 -12.11
CA PRO A 36 -12.91 12.19 -13.08
C PRO A 36 -12.44 12.53 -14.49
N SER A 37 -12.30 11.50 -15.33
CA SER A 37 -11.90 11.67 -16.72
C SER A 37 -13.14 11.88 -17.57
N SER A 38 -13.16 12.92 -18.43
CA SER A 38 -14.31 13.19 -19.31
C SER A 38 -14.58 12.05 -20.31
N ASN A 39 -13.58 11.21 -20.62
CA ASN A 39 -13.65 10.18 -21.65
C ASN A 39 -13.29 8.78 -21.14
N GLY A 40 -13.67 8.43 -19.90
CA GLY A 40 -13.54 7.05 -19.44
C GLY A 40 -13.49 6.87 -17.92
N PRO A 41 -13.30 5.62 -17.46
CA PRO A 41 -13.10 5.33 -16.05
C PRO A 41 -11.91 6.12 -15.50
N PRO A 42 -12.04 6.74 -14.31
CA PRO A 42 -10.93 7.48 -13.71
C PRO A 42 -9.73 6.56 -13.42
N PRO A 43 -8.48 7.05 -13.54
CA PRO A 43 -7.30 6.24 -13.30
C PRO A 43 -7.19 5.83 -11.82
N GLU A 44 -6.70 4.63 -11.55
CA GLU A 44 -6.57 4.06 -10.21
C GLU A 44 -5.12 3.64 -9.91
N VAL A 45 -4.68 3.86 -8.67
CA VAL A 45 -3.34 3.51 -8.20
C VAL A 45 -3.43 2.89 -6.81
N THR A 46 -2.91 1.68 -6.65
CA THR A 46 -2.76 1.06 -5.34
C THR A 46 -1.47 1.52 -4.68
N VAL A 47 -1.56 1.95 -3.43
CA VAL A 47 -0.44 2.44 -2.62
C VAL A 47 -0.35 1.60 -1.35
N TYR A 48 0.88 1.23 -1.00
CA TYR A 48 1.22 0.56 0.25
C TYR A 48 1.97 1.53 1.16
N LEU A 49 1.64 1.51 2.44
CA LEU A 49 2.31 2.35 3.45
C LEU A 49 3.71 1.78 3.75
N SER A 50 4.75 2.59 3.58
CA SER A 50 6.11 2.18 3.90
C SER A 50 6.34 2.10 5.41
N GLY A 51 7.04 1.07 5.88
CA GLY A 51 7.35 0.88 7.29
C GLY A 51 6.17 0.44 8.17
N VAL A 52 5.01 0.21 7.59
CA VAL A 52 3.82 -0.32 8.28
C VAL A 52 3.53 -1.72 7.73
N SER A 53 3.42 -2.69 8.62
CA SER A 53 2.90 -4.02 8.30
C SER A 53 1.66 -4.27 9.14
N ALA A 54 0.52 -4.38 8.48
CA ALA A 54 -0.76 -4.63 9.12
C ALA A 54 -1.29 -6.02 8.73
N PRO A 55 -2.11 -6.66 9.58
CA PRO A 55 -2.82 -7.88 9.20
C PRO A 55 -3.65 -7.67 7.94
N ARG A 56 -3.58 -8.65 7.02
CA ARG A 56 -4.42 -8.64 5.82
C ARG A 56 -5.85 -9.04 6.19
N LEU A 57 -6.82 -8.41 5.53
CA LEU A 57 -8.22 -8.75 5.75
C LEU A 57 -8.52 -10.19 5.33
N GLY A 58 -9.40 -10.83 6.09
CA GLY A 58 -9.98 -12.13 5.81
C GLY A 58 -10.44 -12.25 4.36
N LYS A 59 -9.93 -13.24 3.61
CA LYS A 59 -10.43 -13.58 2.27
C LYS A 59 -11.40 -14.74 2.36
N ARG A 60 -12.51 -14.64 1.62
CA ARG A 60 -13.47 -15.74 1.48
C ARG A 60 -12.75 -16.98 0.91
N PRO A 61 -12.94 -18.18 1.52
CA PRO A 61 -12.42 -19.41 0.95
C PRO A 61 -12.89 -19.61 -0.49
N THR A 62 -12.00 -20.10 -1.35
CA THR A 62 -12.33 -20.60 -2.70
C THR A 62 -11.92 -22.07 -2.78
N GLU A 63 -12.40 -22.83 -3.78
CA GLU A 63 -11.99 -24.24 -3.95
C GLU A 63 -10.46 -24.41 -4.05
N SER A 64 -9.74 -23.39 -4.52
CA SER A 64 -8.28 -23.42 -4.70
C SER A 64 -7.51 -22.87 -3.50
N GLN A 65 -8.14 -22.14 -2.58
CA GLN A 65 -7.47 -21.51 -1.45
C GLN A 65 -8.37 -21.55 -0.20
N PRO A 66 -7.92 -22.21 0.89
CA PRO A 66 -8.61 -22.09 2.17
C PRO A 66 -8.61 -20.62 2.60
N GLY A 67 -9.72 -20.16 3.19
CA GLY A 67 -9.82 -18.77 3.66
C GLY A 67 -8.75 -18.48 4.70
N SER A 68 -8.28 -17.25 4.74
CA SER A 68 -7.32 -16.82 5.77
C SER A 68 -7.97 -16.93 7.13
N GLN A 69 -7.32 -17.62 8.06
CA GLN A 69 -7.75 -17.66 9.45
C GLN A 69 -7.66 -16.25 10.04
N ASP A 70 -8.80 -15.68 10.41
CA ASP A 70 -8.84 -14.55 11.33
C ASP A 70 -8.44 -15.09 12.71
N GLU A 71 -7.13 -15.23 12.96
CA GLU A 71 -6.63 -15.49 14.30
C GLU A 71 -6.73 -14.18 15.09
N ALA A 72 -7.94 -13.85 15.54
CA ALA A 72 -8.07 -13.19 16.82
C ALA A 72 -7.36 -14.12 17.80
N ALA A 73 -6.24 -13.66 18.37
CA ALA A 73 -5.48 -14.38 19.35
C ALA A 73 -6.41 -14.98 20.40
N LEU A 74 -6.85 -16.22 20.18
CA LEU A 74 -7.04 -17.20 21.22
C LEU A 74 -5.63 -17.46 21.74
N ARG A 75 -5.10 -16.46 22.46
CA ARG A 75 -4.29 -16.76 23.62
C ARG A 75 -5.16 -17.71 24.39
N ASN A 76 -4.79 -18.98 24.28
CA ASN A 76 -4.92 -20.00 25.28
C ASN A 76 -4.74 -19.36 26.66
N CYS A 77 -5.81 -18.78 27.19
CA CYS A 77 -6.12 -18.83 28.59
C CYS A 77 -6.91 -20.14 28.73
N TYR A 78 -6.16 -21.22 28.84
CA TYR A 78 -6.63 -22.55 29.22
C TYR A 78 -5.67 -23.02 30.32
N PRO A 79 -6.11 -23.75 31.36
CA PRO A 79 -7.47 -23.94 31.87
C PRO A 79 -7.86 -22.96 33.00
#